data_AF-A0A3D2S821-F1
#
_entry.id   AF-A0A3D2S821-F1
#
_cell.length_a   1.000
_cell.length_b   1.000
_cell.length_c   1.000
_cell.angle_alpha   90.00
_cell.angle_beta   90.00
_cell.angle_gamma   90.00
#
_symmetry.space_group_name_H-M   'P 1'
#
loop_
_entity.id
_entity.type
_entity.pdbx_description
1 polymer ?
#
loop_
_entity_poly.entity_id
_entity_poly.type
_entity_poly.pdbx_seq_one_letter_code
_entity_poly.pdbx_strand_id
1 'polypeptide(L)' 'TLFPYTTLFRSEAKQRSGNGKPVMILMRTAMGKGVDFMEGTHHWHGVAPNDEQKDRALAQLPETLGDY' A
#
# COMPACT_ATOMS: atom_id res chain seq x y z
N THR A 1 -1.23 -0.45 -14.96
CA THR A 1 -2.59 0.00 -14.58
C THR A 1 -2.84 -0.30 -13.11
N LEU A 2 -2.38 0.59 -12.23
CA LEU A 2 -2.42 0.41 -10.78
C LEU A 2 -3.86 0.58 -10.25
N PHE A 3 -4.32 -0.45 -9.53
CA PHE A 3 -5.42 -0.46 -8.54
C PHE A 3 -6.86 -0.10 -8.99
N PRO A 4 -7.61 -1.05 -9.57
CA PRO A 4 -9.08 -0.95 -9.69
C PRO A 4 -9.83 -0.99 -8.34
N TYR A 5 -9.17 -1.43 -7.26
CA TYR A 5 -9.83 -1.70 -5.98
C TYR A 5 -10.16 -0.43 -5.17
N THR A 6 -9.36 0.63 -5.26
CA THR A 6 -9.59 1.87 -4.50
C THR A 6 -10.85 2.60 -4.97
N THR A 7 -11.13 2.55 -6.26
CA THR A 7 -12.33 3.15 -6.86
C THR A 7 -13.60 2.46 -6.38
N LEU A 8 -13.58 1.13 -6.25
CA LEU A 8 -14.75 0.34 -5.81
C LEU A 8 -15.12 0.66 -4.35
N PHE A 9 -14.19 0.51 -3.41
CA PHE A 9 -14.47 0.76 -1.99
C PHE A 9 -14.84 2.22 -1.71
N ARG A 10 -14.22 3.16 -2.45
CA ARG A 10 -14.59 4.58 -2.37
C ARG A 10 -16.03 4.83 -2.85
N SER A 11 -16.43 4.21 -3.96
CA SER A 11 -17.79 4.38 -4.49
C SER A 11 -18.85 3.83 -3.53
N GLU A 12 -18.60 2.67 -2.93
CA GLU A 12 -19.49 2.05 -1.95
C GLU A 12 -19.61 2.91 -0.67
N ALA A 13 -18.47 3.40 -0.13
CA ALA A 13 -18.50 4.26 1.05
C ALA A 13 -19.27 5.56 0.80
N LYS A 14 -19.12 6.13 -0.41
CA LYS A 14 -19.89 7.32 -0.83
C LYS A 14 -21.40 7.03 -0.87
N GLN A 15 -21.82 5.90 -1.43
CA GLN A 15 -23.23 5.51 -1.49
C GLN A 15 -23.85 5.32 -0.09
N ARG A 16 -23.05 4.88 0.89
CA ARG A 16 -23.50 4.66 2.29
C ARG A 16 -23.48 5.93 3.14
N SER A 17 -22.90 7.03 2.64
CA SER A 17 -22.82 8.32 3.32
C SER A 17 -24.18 9.05 3.31
N GLY A 18 -24.33 10.12 4.10
CA GLY A 18 -25.57 10.91 4.15
C GLY A 18 -26.64 10.42 5.14
N ASN A 19 -26.37 9.35 5.88
CA ASN A 19 -27.31 8.72 6.81
C ASN A 19 -27.08 9.10 8.29
N GLY A 20 -26.51 10.29 8.55
CA GLY A 20 -26.26 10.79 9.91
C GLY A 20 -25.21 10.03 10.73
N LYS A 21 -24.50 9.06 10.13
CA LYS A 21 -23.43 8.27 10.75
C LYS A 21 -22.16 8.29 9.89
N PRO A 22 -20.95 8.38 10.49
CA PRO A 22 -19.70 8.26 9.74
C PRO A 22 -19.55 6.88 9.09
N VAL A 23 -18.89 6.85 7.93
CA VAL A 23 -18.55 5.62 7.22
C VAL A 23 -17.02 5.45 7.23
N MET A 24 -16.55 4.28 7.66
CA MET A 24 -15.12 3.93 7.68
C MET A 24 -14.87 2.75 6.74
N ILE A 25 -13.78 2.83 5.96
CA ILE A 25 -13.27 1.71 5.16
C ILE A 25 -12.13 1.08 5.96
N LEU A 26 -12.33 -0.12 6.49
CA LEU A 26 -11.28 -0.87 7.17
C LEU A 26 -10.48 -1.68 6.14
N MET A 27 -9.35 -1.15 5.71
CA MET A 27 -8.49 -1.80 4.72
C MET A 27 -7.60 -2.85 5.37
N ARG A 28 -7.64 -4.08 4.86
CA ARG A 28 -6.64 -5.10 5.19
C ARG A 28 -5.41 -4.87 4.33
N THR A 29 -4.27 -4.59 4.96
CA THR A 29 -3.00 -4.32 4.28
C THR A 29 -1.89 -5.22 4.85
N ALA A 30 -0.77 -5.28 4.14
CA ALA A 30 0.48 -5.85 4.64
C ALA A 30 1.51 -4.73 4.72
N MET A 31 2.13 -4.56 5.90
CA MET A 31 3.29 -3.66 6.04
C MET A 31 4.41 -4.16 5.13
N GLY A 32 5.13 -3.27 4.44
CA GLY A 32 6.21 -3.66 3.53
C GLY A 32 5.76 -4.41 2.27
N LYS A 33 4.48 -4.29 1.89
CA LYS A 33 3.90 -5.01 0.73
C LYS A 33 4.78 -4.86 -0.53
N GLY A 34 5.12 -5.99 -1.14
CA GLY A 34 5.88 -6.02 -2.40
C GLY A 34 7.39 -6.12 -2.26
N VAL A 35 7.93 -6.14 -1.03
CA VAL A 35 9.34 -6.43 -0.77
C VAL A 35 9.42 -7.61 0.20
N ASP A 36 9.96 -8.73 -0.26
CA ASP A 36 9.97 -10.04 0.43
C ASP A 36 10.48 -9.98 1.88
N PHE A 37 11.57 -9.28 2.13
CA PHE A 37 12.21 -9.17 3.44
C PHE A 37 11.54 -8.10 4.34
N MET A 38 10.64 -7.29 3.78
CA MET A 38 9.89 -6.27 4.52
C MET A 38 8.43 -6.66 4.79
N GLU A 39 7.84 -7.53 3.95
CA GLU A 39 6.42 -7.81 4.00
C GLU A 39 6.02 -8.55 5.29
N GLY A 40 5.01 -8.02 5.99
CA GLY A 40 4.39 -8.68 7.14
C GLY A 40 5.18 -8.62 8.45
N THR A 41 6.26 -7.84 8.52
CA THR A 41 7.08 -7.69 9.73
C THR A 41 7.12 -6.23 10.23
N HIS A 42 7.14 -6.05 11.55
CA HIS A 42 7.23 -4.73 12.19
C HIS A 42 8.64 -4.14 12.19
N HIS A 43 9.66 -4.94 11.88
CA HIS A 43 11.07 -4.54 11.93
C HIS A 43 11.36 -3.27 11.10
N TRP A 44 10.66 -3.12 9.98
CA TRP A 44 10.86 -2.03 9.03
C TRP A 44 9.99 -0.79 9.26
N HIS A 45 9.32 -0.68 10.41
CA HIS A 45 8.44 0.48 10.71
C HIS A 45 9.20 1.82 10.76
N GLY A 46 10.45 1.82 11.23
CA GLY A 46 11.29 3.01 11.35
C GLY A 46 12.77 2.78 11.04
N VAL A 47 13.08 1.66 10.40
CA VAL A 47 14.45 1.28 10.03
C VAL A 47 14.65 1.55 8.55
N ALA A 48 15.65 2.36 8.21
CA ALA A 48 16.02 2.61 6.83
C ALA A 48 16.81 1.41 6.26
N PRO A 49 16.56 1.01 5.00
CA PRO A 49 17.40 0.03 4.31
C PRO A 49 18.80 0.62 4.05
N ASN A 50 19.82 -0.23 4.10
CA ASN A 50 21.14 0.10 3.58
C ASN A 50 21.14 0.09 2.03
N ASP A 51 22.27 0.42 1.39
CA ASP A 51 22.35 0.52 -0.07
C ASP A 51 22.02 -0.79 -0.79
N GLU A 52 22.52 -1.92 -0.32
CA GLU A 52 22.24 -3.23 -0.92
C GLU A 52 20.76 -3.62 -0.78
N GLN A 53 20.17 -3.35 0.39
CA GLN A 53 18.76 -3.61 0.66
C GLN A 53 17.86 -2.70 -0.17
N LYS A 54 18.25 -1.44 -0.38
CA LYS A 54 17.55 -0.48 -1.24
C LYS A 54 17.52 -0.99 -2.68
N ASP A 55 18.66 -1.38 -3.23
CA ASP A 55 18.74 -1.88 -4.61
C ASP A 55 17.92 -3.17 -4.77
N ARG A 56 17.99 -4.09 -3.80
CA ARG A 56 17.18 -5.32 -3.78
C ARG A 56 15.68 -5.05 -3.65
N ALA A 57 15.28 -4.03 -2.88
CA ALA A 57 13.88 -3.67 -2.73
C ALA A 57 13.31 -3.06 -4.01
N LEU A 58 14.07 -2.15 -4.65
CA LEU A 58 13.66 -1.52 -5.91
C LEU A 58 13.51 -2.55 -7.04
N ALA A 59 14.40 -3.54 -7.11
CA ALA A 59 14.29 -4.62 -8.10
C ALA A 59 13.03 -5.49 -7.96
N GLN A 60 12.35 -5.48 -6.80
CA GLN A 60 11.11 -6.23 -6.57
C GLN A 60 9.84 -5.45 -6.92
N LEU A 61 9.95 -4.12 -7.00
CA LEU A 61 8.79 -3.27 -7.24
C LEU A 61 8.61 -3.04 -8.75
N PRO A 62 7.37 -3.15 -9.27
CA PRO A 62 7.12 -2.80 -10.65
C PRO A 62 7.36 -1.31 -10.85
N GLU A 63 8.11 -0.96 -11.89
CA GLU A 63 8.25 0.42 -12.35
C GLU A 63 6.90 0.92 -12.89
N THR A 64 6.39 2.01 -12.34
CA THR A 64 5.02 2.50 -12.65
C THR A 64 5.00 3.83 -13.39
N LEU A 65 6.05 4.62 -13.20
CA LEU A 65 6.40 5.85 -13.88
C LEU A 65 7.91 5.72 -14.06
N GLY A 66 8.45 6.08 -15.23
CA GLY A 66 9.88 6.02 -15.46
C GLY A 66 10.59 6.94 -14.48
N ASP A 67 11.01 6.39 -13.35
CA ASP A 67 11.53 7.15 -12.22
C ASP A 67 12.97 6.71 -12.02
N TYR A 68 13.83 7.12 -12.97
CA TYR A 68 15.20 7.64 -12.85
C TYR A 68 15.76 8.03 -14.23
#